data_AF-A0A9X9LFK4-F1
#
_entry.id   AF-A0A9X9LFK4-F1
#
_cell.length_a   1.000
_cell.length_b   1.000
_cell.length_c   1.000
_cell.angle_alpha   90.00
_cell.angle_beta   90.00
_cell.angle_gamma   90.00
#
_symmetry.space_group_name_H-M   'P 1'
#
loop_
_entity.id
_entity.type
_entity.pdbx_description
1 polymer ?
#
loop_
_entity_poly.entity_id
_entity_poly.type
_entity_poly.pdbx_seq_one_letter_code
_entity_poly.pdbx_strand_id
1 'polypeptide(L)'
;KIQNLEKSGVSRKSDIDLKGIVFVIQSQSNSFHARRAEQLKKSILKQAANLTQDLPRVLLLHQLSKQEGAWTILPLLPHFSVTYSRNSSWIFFCEEETRIQIPELLETLRRYDPSKEWFLGKALYDEESTIIHHYAFSENPTIFKYPDFAAGWALSIPLVNK
;
A
#
# COMPACT_ATOMS: atom_id res chain seq x y z
N LYS A 1 33.57 25.60 30.42
CA LYS A 1 33.70 24.32 29.68
C LYS A 1 32.30 23.96 29.19
N ILE A 2 32.06 24.17 27.89
CA ILE A 2 30.79 23.90 27.20
C ILE A 2 30.70 22.38 26.99
N GLN A 3 29.51 21.79 27.18
CA GLN A 3 29.00 20.50 26.66
C GLN A 3 27.80 20.09 27.55
N ASN A 4 26.63 19.66 27.10
CA ASN A 4 26.14 19.39 25.76
C ASN A 4 24.62 19.61 25.76
N LEU A 5 24.17 20.34 24.74
CA LEU A 5 22.78 20.51 24.38
C LEU A 5 22.33 19.21 23.68
N GLU A 6 21.55 18.37 24.36
CA GLU A 6 20.83 17.29 23.69
C GLU A 6 19.76 17.92 22.80
N LYS A 7 20.13 18.16 21.53
CA LYS A 7 19.19 18.48 20.47
C LYS A 7 18.31 17.25 20.27
N SER A 8 17.12 17.28 20.82
CA SER A 8 16.01 16.44 20.39
C SER A 8 15.90 16.55 18.87
N GLY A 9 16.26 15.48 18.17
CA GLY A 9 16.13 15.39 16.73
C GLY A 9 14.67 15.60 16.37
N VAL A 10 14.35 16.79 15.88
CA VAL A 10 13.08 17.07 15.21
C VAL A 10 13.07 16.16 14.00
N SER A 11 12.41 15.00 14.12
CA SER A 11 12.04 14.18 12.99
C SER A 11 11.30 15.10 12.04
N ARG A 12 11.91 15.38 10.88
CA ARG A 12 11.22 16.07 9.80
C ARG A 12 10.01 15.21 9.51
N LYS A 13 8.82 15.64 9.93
CA LYS A 13 7.56 15.07 9.42
C LYS A 13 7.72 15.06 7.92
N SER A 14 7.90 13.88 7.34
CA SER A 14 7.95 13.73 5.89
C SER A 14 6.62 14.24 5.41
N ASP A 15 6.64 15.34 4.66
CA ASP A 15 5.45 15.92 4.07
C ASP A 15 5.02 14.99 2.93
N ILE A 16 4.39 13.87 3.30
CA ILE A 16 3.85 12.93 2.34
C ILE A 16 2.69 13.63 1.67
N ASP A 17 2.91 13.96 0.41
CA ASP A 17 1.94 14.48 -0.53
C ASP A 17 1.31 13.32 -1.31
N LEU A 18 0.08 13.50 -1.80
CA LEU A 18 -0.65 12.47 -2.53
C LEU A 18 0.09 11.99 -3.78
N LYS A 19 0.83 12.87 -4.46
CA LYS A 19 1.68 12.48 -5.60
C LYS A 19 2.75 11.46 -5.26
N GLY A 20 3.16 11.38 -3.99
CA GLY A 20 4.13 10.41 -3.48
C GLY A 20 3.53 9.04 -3.23
N ILE A 21 2.24 8.84 -3.49
CA ILE A 21 1.52 7.58 -3.28
C ILE A 21 1.02 7.06 -4.63
N VAL A 22 1.35 5.80 -4.91
CA VAL A 22 0.76 5.06 -6.04
C VAL A 22 -0.36 4.18 -5.51
N PHE A 23 -1.58 4.40 -5.96
CA PHE A 23 -2.71 3.53 -5.67
C PHE A 23 -2.79 2.41 -6.70
N VAL A 24 -2.91 1.18 -6.25
CA VAL A 24 -3.08 -0.01 -7.08
C VAL A 24 -4.39 -0.68 -6.69
N ILE A 25 -5.37 -0.64 -7.59
CA ILE A 25 -6.69 -1.24 -7.41
C ILE A 25 -6.67 -2.63 -8.05
N GLN A 26 -6.67 -3.66 -7.21
CA GLN A 26 -6.83 -5.05 -7.59
C GLN A 26 -8.23 -5.24 -8.17
N SER A 27 -8.28 -5.60 -9.45
CA SER A 27 -9.51 -5.68 -10.24
C SER A 27 -9.30 -6.61 -11.43
N GLN A 28 -10.41 -7.07 -12.02
CA GLN A 28 -10.41 -7.98 -13.17
C GLN A 28 -11.01 -7.33 -14.42
N SER A 29 -10.67 -7.85 -15.61
CA SER A 29 -11.11 -7.30 -16.90
C SER A 29 -12.60 -7.48 -17.18
N ASN A 30 -13.30 -8.32 -16.41
CA ASN A 30 -14.75 -8.45 -16.50
C ASN A 30 -15.41 -7.07 -16.27
N SER A 31 -16.44 -6.76 -17.05
CA SER A 31 -17.09 -5.44 -17.06
C SER A 31 -17.65 -5.02 -15.70
N PHE A 32 -18.10 -5.96 -14.87
CA PHE A 32 -18.56 -5.69 -13.52
C PHE A 32 -17.42 -5.15 -12.65
N HIS A 33 -16.30 -5.88 -12.64
CA HIS A 33 -15.13 -5.57 -11.83
C HIS A 33 -14.44 -4.28 -12.30
N ALA A 34 -14.20 -4.19 -13.61
CA ALA A 34 -13.63 -2.99 -14.24
C ALA A 34 -14.45 -1.73 -13.94
N ARG A 35 -15.79 -1.80 -13.94
CA ARG A 35 -16.65 -0.65 -13.62
C ARG A 35 -16.51 -0.21 -12.17
N ARG A 36 -16.42 -1.14 -11.21
CA ARG A 36 -16.20 -0.83 -9.79
C ARG A 36 -14.84 -0.21 -9.57
N ALA A 37 -13.80 -0.78 -10.18
CA ALA A 37 -12.44 -0.26 -10.10
C ALA A 37 -12.34 1.18 -10.63
N GLU A 38 -13.01 1.48 -11.76
CA GLU A 38 -13.09 2.85 -12.30
C GLU A 38 -13.89 3.80 -11.39
N GLN A 39 -14.93 3.32 -10.71
CA GLN A 39 -15.65 4.13 -9.72
C GLN A 39 -14.77 4.49 -8.53
N LEU A 40 -14.01 3.52 -8.00
CA LEU A 40 -13.05 3.76 -6.91
C LEU A 40 -11.95 4.73 -7.35
N LYS A 41 -11.38 4.54 -8.54
CA LYS A 41 -10.39 5.47 -9.12
C LYS A 41 -10.92 6.90 -9.21
N LYS A 42 -12.16 7.08 -9.71
CA LYS A 42 -12.81 8.40 -9.75
C LYS A 42 -13.02 8.98 -8.35
N SER A 43 -13.39 8.16 -7.37
CA SER A 43 -13.52 8.57 -5.98
C SER A 43 -12.19 9.09 -5.41
N ILE A 44 -11.09 8.34 -5.58
CA ILE A 44 -9.74 8.74 -5.13
C ILE A 44 -9.33 10.08 -5.77
N LEU A 45 -9.45 10.20 -7.10
CA LEU A 45 -9.06 11.42 -7.81
C LEU A 45 -9.92 12.62 -7.41
N LYS A 46 -11.23 12.43 -7.20
CA LYS A 46 -12.12 13.48 -6.72
C LYS A 46 -11.75 13.95 -5.31
N GLN A 47 -11.47 13.01 -4.40
CA GLN A 47 -11.01 13.34 -3.05
C GLN A 47 -9.67 14.09 -3.08
N ALA A 48 -8.71 13.67 -3.91
CA ALA A 48 -7.44 14.36 -4.09
C ALA A 48 -7.60 15.80 -4.60
N ALA A 49 -8.44 16.00 -5.62
CA ALA A 49 -8.74 17.33 -6.16
C ALA A 49 -9.37 18.26 -5.09
N ASN A 50 -10.26 17.73 -4.25
CA ASN A 50 -10.88 18.49 -3.16
C ASN A 50 -9.87 18.91 -2.07
N LEU A 51 -8.76 18.19 -1.94
CA LEU A 51 -7.67 18.53 -1.02
C LEU A 51 -6.69 19.54 -1.61
N THR A 52 -6.90 20.02 -2.84
CA THR A 52 -6.01 20.95 -3.56
C THR A 52 -4.56 20.44 -3.67
N GLN A 53 -4.39 19.11 -3.63
CA GLN A 53 -3.09 18.45 -3.80
C GLN A 53 -2.90 17.94 -5.22
N ASP A 54 -1.64 17.69 -5.59
CA ASP A 54 -1.30 17.04 -6.84
C ASP A 54 -1.98 15.67 -6.93
N LEU A 55 -2.53 15.34 -8.10
CA LEU A 55 -3.27 14.09 -8.28
C LEU A 55 -2.34 12.88 -8.11
N PRO A 56 -2.75 11.87 -7.30
CA PRO A 56 -1.98 10.66 -7.15
C PRO A 56 -2.06 9.81 -8.42
N ARG A 57 -1.11 8.88 -8.55
CA ARG A 57 -1.21 7.85 -9.59
C ARG A 57 -2.16 6.76 -9.14
N VAL A 58 -3.13 6.41 -9.98
CA VAL A 58 -4.09 5.33 -9.70
C VAL A 58 -4.07 4.32 -10.83
N LEU A 59 -3.67 3.10 -10.52
CA LEU A 59 -3.51 1.98 -11.44
C LEU A 59 -4.64 0.96 -11.23
N LEU A 60 -5.15 0.40 -12.32
CA LEU A 60 -6.09 -0.71 -12.28
C LEU A 60 -5.36 -1.97 -12.72
N LEU A 61 -5.33 -3.00 -11.87
CA LEU A 61 -4.50 -4.18 -12.08
C LEU A 61 -4.79 -4.87 -13.42
N HIS A 62 -6.06 -5.00 -13.78
CA HIS A 62 -6.51 -5.58 -15.05
C HIS A 62 -6.03 -4.84 -16.31
N GLN A 63 -5.54 -3.60 -16.18
CA GLN A 63 -4.97 -2.82 -17.30
C GLN A 63 -3.45 -2.98 -17.41
N LEU A 64 -2.78 -3.49 -16.36
CA LEU A 64 -1.32 -3.63 -16.32
C LEU A 64 -0.85 -4.98 -16.87
N SER A 65 -1.59 -6.05 -16.63
CA SER A 65 -1.21 -7.39 -17.07
C SER A 65 -2.06 -7.87 -18.24
N LYS A 66 -1.41 -8.19 -19.36
CA LYS A 66 -2.06 -8.91 -20.48
C LYS A 66 -2.23 -10.41 -20.21
N GLN A 67 -1.68 -10.92 -19.10
CA GLN A 67 -1.74 -12.33 -18.73
C GLN A 67 -2.96 -12.61 -17.86
N GLU A 68 -3.82 -13.52 -18.31
CA GLU A 68 -4.82 -14.16 -17.45
C GLU A 68 -4.09 -14.86 -16.30
N GLY A 69 -4.35 -14.46 -15.05
CA GLY A 69 -3.66 -15.02 -13.87
C GLY A 69 -2.88 -14.00 -13.02
N ALA A 70 -2.58 -12.82 -13.56
CA ALA A 70 -1.95 -11.72 -12.81
C ALA A 70 -2.95 -10.93 -11.92
N TRP A 71 -3.99 -11.62 -11.44
CA TRP A 71 -4.89 -11.13 -10.39
C TRP A 71 -4.18 -11.02 -9.04
N THR A 72 -2.94 -11.52 -8.91
CA THR A 72 -2.10 -11.36 -7.71
C THR A 72 -1.16 -10.16 -7.86
N ILE A 73 -0.96 -9.42 -6.78
CA ILE A 73 -0.09 -8.24 -6.73
C ILE A 73 1.40 -8.63 -6.75
N LEU A 74 1.75 -9.77 -6.16
CA LEU A 74 3.14 -10.16 -5.91
C LEU A 74 4.00 -10.27 -7.18
N PRO A 75 3.55 -10.89 -8.29
CA PRO A 75 4.35 -10.97 -9.52
C PRO A 75 4.65 -9.61 -10.16
N LEU A 76 3.91 -8.56 -9.80
CA LEU A 76 4.06 -7.20 -10.35
C LEU A 76 4.95 -6.30 -9.50
N LEU A 77 5.38 -6.74 -8.31
CA LEU A 77 6.28 -5.96 -7.45
C LEU A 77 7.57 -5.54 -8.16
N PRO A 78 8.26 -6.38 -8.96
CA PRO A 78 9.45 -5.95 -9.71
C PRO A 78 9.13 -4.82 -10.71
N HIS A 79 7.98 -4.89 -11.38
CA HIS A 79 7.55 -3.82 -12.28
C HIS A 79 7.30 -2.51 -11.52
N PHE A 80 6.66 -2.59 -10.35
CA PHE A 80 6.41 -1.44 -9.49
C PHE A 80 7.69 -0.81 -8.95
N SER A 81 8.65 -1.64 -8.53
CA SER A 81 9.99 -1.21 -8.10
C SER A 81 10.66 -0.36 -9.19
N VAL A 82 10.77 -0.90 -10.40
CA VAL A 82 11.45 -0.19 -11.52
C VAL A 82 10.70 1.09 -11.90
N THR A 83 9.37 1.06 -11.91
CA THR A 83 8.55 2.17 -12.44
C THR A 83 8.37 3.32 -11.45
N TYR A 84 8.25 3.03 -10.15
CA TYR A 84 7.77 4.00 -9.16
C TYR A 84 8.79 4.43 -8.12
N SER A 85 9.95 3.76 -8.03
CA SER A 85 10.96 4.05 -6.99
C SER A 85 11.51 5.47 -6.96
N ARG A 86 11.53 6.17 -8.10
CA ARG A 86 12.15 7.51 -8.18
C ARG A 86 11.24 8.64 -7.70
N ASN A 87 9.92 8.45 -7.77
CA ASN A 87 8.95 9.53 -7.63
C ASN A 87 7.91 9.28 -6.54
N SER A 88 7.96 8.13 -5.88
CA SER A 88 6.96 7.70 -4.89
C SER A 88 7.64 7.31 -3.59
N SER A 89 6.92 7.44 -2.49
CA SER A 89 7.32 6.95 -1.17
C SER A 89 6.56 5.69 -0.77
N TRP A 90 5.32 5.56 -1.26
CA TRP A 90 4.41 4.49 -0.91
C TRP A 90 3.69 3.92 -2.12
N ILE A 91 3.36 2.63 -2.04
CA ILE A 91 2.36 1.99 -2.89
C ILE A 91 1.23 1.50 -1.97
N PHE A 92 0.02 1.96 -2.23
CA PHE A 92 -1.18 1.53 -1.52
C PHE A 92 -1.99 0.59 -2.41
N PHE A 93 -2.24 -0.61 -1.91
CA PHE A 93 -2.98 -1.67 -2.57
C PHE A 93 -4.37 -1.78 -1.94
N CYS A 94 -5.37 -2.00 -2.78
CA CYS A 94 -6.75 -2.17 -2.35
C CYS A 94 -7.55 -2.95 -3.38
N GLU A 95 -8.69 -3.50 -2.97
CA GLU A 95 -9.66 -4.10 -3.89
C GLU A 95 -10.62 -3.01 -4.39
N GLU A 96 -11.30 -3.31 -5.49
CA GLU A 96 -12.27 -2.40 -6.12
C GLU A 96 -13.49 -2.06 -5.25
N GLU A 97 -13.80 -2.87 -4.22
CA GLU A 97 -14.82 -2.58 -3.20
C GLU A 97 -14.29 -1.82 -1.98
N THR A 98 -12.97 -1.68 -1.82
CA THR A 98 -12.38 -1.00 -0.65
C THR A 98 -12.83 0.47 -0.60
N ARG A 99 -13.33 0.90 0.55
CA ARG A 99 -13.70 2.30 0.79
C ARG A 99 -12.52 3.03 1.43
N ILE A 100 -12.03 4.06 0.75
CA ILE A 100 -10.85 4.82 1.18
C ILE A 100 -11.28 6.25 1.52
N GLN A 101 -10.89 6.70 2.70
CA GLN A 101 -10.91 8.11 3.08
C GLN A 101 -9.48 8.65 2.96
N ILE A 102 -9.24 9.48 1.94
CA ILE A 102 -7.90 9.95 1.59
C ILE A 102 -7.22 10.77 2.70
N PRO A 103 -7.91 11.69 3.42
CA PRO A 103 -7.29 12.44 4.51
C PRO A 103 -6.71 11.56 5.62
N GLU A 104 -7.45 10.54 6.03
CA GLU A 104 -7.11 9.61 7.11
C GLU A 104 -5.99 8.66 6.69
N LEU A 105 -5.98 8.24 5.41
CA LEU A 105 -4.87 7.48 4.85
C LEU A 105 -3.57 8.31 4.87
N LEU A 106 -3.63 9.58 4.44
CA LEU A 106 -2.48 10.47 4.47
C LEU A 106 -1.97 10.69 5.89
N GLU A 107 -2.87 10.98 6.84
CA GLU A 107 -2.51 11.14 8.24
C GLU A 107 -1.83 9.87 8.77
N THR A 108 -2.34 8.70 8.41
CA THR A 108 -1.77 7.41 8.81
C THR A 108 -0.36 7.22 8.26
N LEU A 109 -0.14 7.41 6.96
CA LEU A 109 1.16 7.21 6.31
C LEU A 109 2.22 8.21 6.80
N ARG A 110 1.82 9.45 7.13
CA ARG A 110 2.70 10.50 7.69
C ARG A 110 3.32 10.14 9.04
N ARG A 111 2.80 9.13 9.74
CA ARG A 111 3.37 8.64 11.01
C ARG A 111 4.60 7.75 10.81
N TYR A 112 4.87 7.30 9.59
CA TYR A 112 5.95 6.35 9.29
C TYR A 112 7.01 6.99 8.40
N ASP A 113 8.28 6.75 8.73
CA ASP A 113 9.43 7.20 7.94
C ASP A 113 9.49 6.44 6.61
N PRO A 114 9.24 7.10 5.45
CA PRO A 114 9.17 6.43 4.16
C PRO A 114 10.52 5.88 3.67
N SER A 115 11.64 6.25 4.31
CA SER A 115 12.98 5.74 3.98
C SER A 115 13.27 4.35 4.55
N LYS A 116 12.39 3.83 5.42
CA LYS A 116 12.50 2.49 6.03
C LYS A 116 11.60 1.47 5.34
N GLU A 117 11.87 0.20 5.59
CA GLU A 117 11.05 -0.92 5.13
C GLU A 117 9.75 -1.01 5.98
N TRP A 118 8.60 -0.75 5.35
CA TRP A 118 7.31 -0.80 6.02
C TRP A 118 6.29 -1.62 5.22
N PHE A 119 5.68 -2.57 5.91
CA PHE A 119 4.44 -3.23 5.51
C PHE A 119 3.34 -2.75 6.47
N LEU A 120 2.35 -2.01 5.96
CA LEU A 120 1.24 -1.49 6.76
C LEU A 120 -0.08 -2.10 6.27
N GLY A 121 -0.91 -2.55 7.20
CA GLY A 121 -2.23 -3.12 6.91
C GLY A 121 -2.87 -3.65 8.17
N LYS A 122 -4.14 -4.06 8.08
CA LYS A 122 -4.79 -4.79 9.16
C LYS A 122 -4.26 -6.22 9.16
N ALA A 123 -3.53 -6.59 10.21
CA ALA A 123 -3.00 -7.94 10.34
C ALA A 123 -4.11 -8.93 10.67
N LEU A 124 -4.20 -9.98 9.87
CA LEU A 124 -4.91 -11.22 10.15
C LEU A 124 -3.90 -12.31 10.54
N TYR A 125 -4.40 -13.32 11.21
CA TYR A 125 -3.67 -14.52 11.59
C TYR A 125 -4.67 -15.68 11.61
N ASP A 126 -4.17 -16.91 11.47
CA ASP A 126 -5.03 -18.08 11.53
C ASP A 126 -5.34 -18.41 13.01
N GLU A 127 -6.59 -18.76 13.30
CA GLU A 127 -6.99 -19.24 14.63
C GLU A 127 -6.35 -20.61 14.93
N GLU A 128 -6.22 -21.45 13.90
CA GLU A 128 -5.59 -22.76 13.94
C GLU A 128 -4.75 -22.98 12.67
N SER A 129 -3.68 -23.79 12.76
CA SER A 129 -2.81 -24.07 11.61
C SER A 129 -3.57 -24.82 10.51
N THR A 130 -3.96 -24.11 9.46
CA THR A 130 -4.71 -24.71 8.33
C THR A 130 -3.82 -25.56 7.42
N ILE A 131 -2.49 -25.32 7.42
CA ILE A 131 -1.50 -26.09 6.66
C ILE A 131 -0.38 -26.56 7.60
N ILE A 132 -0.51 -27.78 8.09
CA ILE A 132 0.27 -28.36 9.21
C ILE A 132 1.67 -28.91 8.88
N HIS A 133 2.14 -28.84 7.62
CA HIS A 133 3.40 -29.54 7.24
C HIS A 133 4.44 -28.75 6.42
N HIS A 134 4.23 -27.47 6.06
CA HIS A 134 5.20 -26.72 5.24
C HIS A 134 5.53 -25.29 5.71
N TYR A 135 4.98 -24.83 6.84
CA TYR A 135 5.24 -23.48 7.34
C TYR A 135 6.09 -23.53 8.62
N ALA A 136 7.07 -22.64 8.71
CA ALA A 136 7.67 -22.29 9.98
C ALA A 136 6.55 -21.82 10.93
N PHE A 137 6.63 -22.17 12.22
CA PHE A 137 5.68 -21.75 13.27
C PHE A 137 4.35 -22.52 13.37
N SER A 138 4.28 -23.80 12.94
CA SER A 138 3.10 -24.67 13.11
C SER A 138 2.62 -24.83 14.57
N GLU A 139 3.48 -24.53 15.54
CA GLU A 139 3.14 -24.61 16.98
C GLU A 139 2.43 -23.34 17.49
N ASN A 140 2.46 -22.23 16.75
CA ASN A 140 1.72 -21.02 17.10
C ASN A 140 1.34 -20.22 15.83
N PRO A 141 0.12 -20.46 15.28
CA PRO A 141 -0.32 -19.83 14.04
C PRO A 141 -0.44 -18.30 14.15
N THR A 142 -0.55 -17.74 15.37
CA THR A 142 -0.67 -16.28 15.59
C THR A 142 0.63 -15.51 15.34
N ILE A 143 1.78 -16.20 15.26
CA ILE A 143 3.08 -15.59 14.97
C ILE A 143 3.13 -15.10 13.52
N PHE A 144 2.54 -15.87 12.59
CA PHE A 144 2.51 -15.50 11.19
C PHE A 144 1.32 -14.59 10.92
N LYS A 145 1.60 -13.36 10.50
CA LYS A 145 0.58 -12.36 10.18
C LYS A 145 0.59 -12.04 8.70
N TYR A 146 -0.59 -11.92 8.13
CA TYR A 146 -0.79 -11.49 6.75
C TYR A 146 -1.83 -10.36 6.69
N PRO A 147 -1.80 -9.48 5.68
CA PRO A 147 -2.76 -8.39 5.63
C PRO A 147 -4.16 -8.88 5.27
N ASP A 148 -5.16 -8.20 5.81
CA ASP A 148 -6.52 -8.15 5.27
C ASP A 148 -6.47 -7.37 3.95
N PHE A 149 -6.47 -8.07 2.82
CA PHE A 149 -6.38 -7.44 1.48
C PHE A 149 -7.56 -6.51 1.21
N ALA A 150 -8.77 -6.89 1.63
CA ALA A 150 -10.00 -6.12 1.43
C ALA A 150 -9.99 -4.79 2.21
N ALA A 151 -9.27 -4.72 3.34
CA ALA A 151 -9.10 -3.50 4.12
C ALA A 151 -8.12 -2.49 3.47
N GLY A 152 -7.35 -2.92 2.47
CA GLY A 152 -6.26 -2.16 1.89
C GLY A 152 -4.99 -2.16 2.75
N TRP A 153 -3.84 -2.02 2.09
CA TRP A 153 -2.53 -2.14 2.71
C TRP A 153 -1.49 -1.32 1.93
N ALA A 154 -0.38 -0.98 2.57
CA ALA A 154 0.67 -0.13 1.98
C ALA A 154 2.05 -0.75 2.15
N LEU A 155 2.88 -0.59 1.11
CA LEU A 155 4.32 -0.83 1.17
C LEU A 155 5.08 0.47 0.97
N SER A 156 6.14 0.66 1.75
CA SER A 156 7.13 1.70 1.43
C SER A 156 8.00 1.25 0.24
N ILE A 157 8.47 2.20 -0.56
CA ILE A 157 9.35 1.88 -1.71
C ILE A 157 10.61 1.10 -1.33
N PRO A 158 11.31 1.37 -0.21
CA PRO A 158 12.43 0.54 0.23
C PRO A 158 12.07 -0.95 0.39
N LEU A 159 10.87 -1.26 0.88
CA LEU A 159 10.41 -2.66 1.00
C LEU A 159 10.05 -3.27 -0.36
N VAL A 160 9.48 -2.49 -1.28
CA VAL A 160 9.17 -2.94 -2.65
C VAL A 160 10.44 -3.28 -3.45
N ASN A 161 11.57 -2.67 -3.10
CA ASN A 161 12.86 -2.82 -3.81
C ASN A 161 13.74 -3.97 -3.30
N LYS A 162 13.26 -4.72 -2.31
CA LYS A 162 13.97 -5.84 -1.71
C LYS A 162 13.75 -7.13 -2.49
#